data_AF-A0A8X6PV48-F1
#
_entry.id   AF-A0A8X6PV48-F1
#
_cell.length_a   1.000
_cell.length_b   1.000
_cell.length_c   1.000
_cell.angle_alpha   90.00
_cell.angle_beta   90.00
_cell.angle_gamma   90.00
#
_symmetry.space_group_name_H-M   'P 1'
#
loop_
_entity.id
_entity.type
_entity.pdbx_description
1 polymer ?
#
loop_
_entity_poly.entity_id
_entity_poly.type
_entity_poly.pdbx_seq_one_letter_code
_entity_poly.pdbx_strand_id
1 'polypeptide(L)'
;MDAIAYTFTALILLVLIRLLVKSPRQSFIGPIGLPNLGYNPFMTEKPYIKITELSQTYGSIYSIPQGSIDVVVITDNDITKEAFSKNSFMGRPPDLPFEFSKEIIRTGAINGMPWKEQRRFFLHMLRDLGFGKTKMEEHIKDEILEFLQRMPEIVGKPTQLSYILAPSISNNIASLLFGNRLKYSDPEQKRLDVLIQETGRLAGVVSWHVFFPCNRIIISYLNIGDKGNLVLVLSELQDYCRKEIRKHEETLDLNNIRDFIDSYVLGIQKPSNNPNTAFTSKRSCPGESLAKVETFLYLVAILHKFEVFAPSEKEVDLEGMLGTSLQPRNKICVCS
;
A
#
# COMPACT_ATOMS: atom_id res chain seq x y z
N MET A 1 39.77 -32.52 9.83
CA MET A 1 39.36 -31.47 8.86
C MET A 1 38.48 -32.03 7.77
N ASP A 2 38.70 -33.26 7.32
CA ASP A 2 38.00 -33.83 6.16
C ASP A 2 36.51 -34.07 6.39
N ALA A 3 36.09 -34.49 7.59
CA ALA A 3 34.68 -34.70 7.91
C ALA A 3 33.82 -33.42 7.78
N ILE A 4 34.40 -32.24 8.08
CA ILE A 4 33.71 -30.95 7.94
C ILE A 4 33.65 -30.56 6.45
N ALA A 5 34.68 -30.85 5.67
CA ALA A 5 34.67 -30.62 4.24
C ALA A 5 33.64 -31.51 3.52
N TYR A 6 33.52 -32.78 3.91
CA TYR A 6 32.52 -33.71 3.36
C TYR A 6 31.08 -33.34 3.73
N THR A 7 30.82 -32.86 4.94
CA THR A 7 29.49 -32.37 5.30
C THR A 7 29.13 -31.09 4.57
N PHE A 8 30.08 -30.16 4.39
CA PHE A 8 29.85 -28.92 3.65
C PHE A 8 29.60 -29.17 2.16
N THR A 9 30.39 -30.05 1.54
CA THR A 9 30.21 -30.47 0.14
C THR A 9 28.92 -31.26 -0.07
N ALA A 10 28.55 -32.16 0.85
CA ALA A 10 27.28 -32.87 0.79
C ALA A 10 26.09 -31.92 0.95
N LEU A 11 26.17 -30.93 1.84
CA LEU A 11 25.14 -29.89 2.00
C LEU A 11 25.00 -29.06 0.72
N ILE A 12 26.12 -28.64 0.11
CA ILE A 12 26.13 -27.94 -1.17
C ILE A 12 25.50 -28.81 -2.25
N LEU A 13 25.85 -30.10 -2.32
CA LEU A 13 25.28 -31.02 -3.31
C LEU A 13 23.78 -31.23 -3.10
N LEU A 14 23.31 -31.32 -1.85
CA LEU A 14 21.89 -31.46 -1.51
C LEU A 14 21.11 -30.19 -1.85
N VAL A 15 21.70 -29.02 -1.62
CA VAL A 15 21.16 -27.72 -2.04
C VAL A 15 21.13 -27.63 -3.56
N LEU A 16 22.19 -28.06 -4.26
CA LEU A 16 22.24 -28.12 -5.73
C LEU A 16 21.23 -29.11 -6.30
N ILE A 17 21.04 -30.27 -5.68
CA ILE A 17 20.02 -31.25 -6.10
C ILE A 17 18.62 -30.68 -5.85
N ARG A 18 18.37 -30.02 -4.71
CA ARG A 18 17.09 -29.33 -4.48
C ARG A 18 16.87 -28.15 -5.42
N LEU A 19 17.93 -27.46 -5.83
CA LEU A 19 17.88 -26.44 -6.88
C LEU A 19 17.58 -27.11 -8.24
N LEU A 20 18.21 -28.22 -8.58
CA LEU A 20 18.08 -28.84 -9.91
C LEU A 20 16.80 -29.66 -10.06
N VAL A 21 16.25 -30.21 -8.98
CA VAL A 21 14.97 -30.94 -8.97
C VAL A 21 13.83 -29.91 -9.10
N LYS A 22 13.45 -29.65 -10.36
CA LYS A 22 12.21 -28.94 -10.69
C LYS A 22 11.04 -29.64 -10.00
N SER A 23 10.31 -28.93 -9.14
CA SER A 23 8.90 -29.28 -8.92
C SER A 23 8.22 -29.22 -10.30
N PRO A 24 7.39 -30.21 -10.68
CA PRO A 24 6.67 -30.18 -11.95
C PRO A 24 5.67 -29.02 -11.92
N ARG A 25 6.14 -27.83 -12.29
CA ARG A 25 5.30 -26.66 -12.48
C ARG A 25 4.38 -26.97 -13.66
N GLN A 26 3.07 -26.88 -13.43
CA GLN A 26 2.06 -27.10 -14.47
C GLN A 26 2.47 -26.30 -15.72
N SER A 27 2.41 -26.97 -16.87
CA SER A 27 2.79 -26.40 -18.15
C SER A 27 1.88 -25.22 -18.44
N PHE A 28 2.41 -24.02 -18.23
CA PHE A 28 1.83 -22.78 -18.69
C PHE A 28 2.75 -22.21 -19.75
N ILE A 29 2.16 -21.66 -20.82
CA ILE A 29 2.86 -20.90 -21.84
C ILE A 29 3.57 -19.75 -21.12
N GLY A 30 4.89 -19.63 -21.27
CA GLY A 30 5.68 -18.63 -20.55
C GLY A 30 7.18 -18.90 -20.53
N PRO A 31 7.99 -17.93 -20.09
CA PRO A 31 9.44 -18.06 -20.06
C PRO A 31 9.93 -19.04 -19.00
N ILE A 32 11.03 -19.73 -19.31
CA ILE A 32 11.68 -20.66 -18.38
C ILE A 32 12.53 -19.87 -17.39
N GLY A 33 12.25 -20.03 -16.09
CA GLY A 33 13.03 -19.45 -15.00
C GLY A 33 14.14 -20.36 -14.49
N LEU A 34 15.10 -19.75 -13.78
CA LEU A 34 16.12 -20.46 -13.01
C LEU A 34 15.50 -21.09 -11.75
N PRO A 35 16.11 -22.15 -11.19
CA PRO A 35 15.60 -22.72 -9.97
C PRO A 35 15.70 -21.78 -8.77
N ASN A 36 14.65 -21.76 -7.93
CA ASN A 36 14.45 -20.88 -6.77
C ASN A 36 14.47 -19.36 -7.06
N LEU A 37 15.10 -18.90 -8.14
CA LEU A 37 15.15 -17.52 -8.60
C LEU A 37 14.02 -17.16 -9.57
N GLY A 38 13.45 -18.16 -10.24
CA GLY A 38 12.46 -17.93 -11.28
C GLY A 38 13.06 -17.12 -12.42
N TYR A 39 12.26 -16.24 -13.01
CA TYR A 39 12.63 -15.33 -14.08
C TYR A 39 13.21 -14.01 -13.55
N ASN A 40 13.32 -13.82 -12.24
CA ASN A 40 13.73 -12.56 -11.60
C ASN A 40 15.10 -12.06 -12.08
N PRO A 41 16.13 -12.91 -12.29
CA PRO A 41 17.44 -12.46 -12.80
C PRO A 41 17.41 -11.91 -14.23
N PHE A 42 16.36 -12.22 -14.99
CA PHE A 42 16.16 -11.74 -16.36
C PHE A 42 15.22 -10.52 -16.42
N MET A 43 14.74 -10.06 -15.28
CA MET A 43 13.94 -8.83 -15.20
C MET A 43 14.84 -7.60 -15.27
N THR A 44 14.31 -6.54 -15.88
CA THR A 44 14.96 -5.22 -15.97
C THR A 44 14.56 -4.32 -14.80
N GLU A 45 15.22 -3.16 -14.66
CA GLU A 45 14.84 -2.11 -13.70
C GLU A 45 13.38 -1.64 -13.84
N LYS A 46 12.79 -1.81 -15.03
CA LYS A 46 11.37 -1.54 -15.31
C LYS A 46 10.60 -2.87 -15.57
N PRO A 47 10.23 -3.65 -14.53
CA PRO A 47 9.57 -4.95 -14.69
C PRO A 47 8.28 -4.89 -15.51
N TYR A 48 7.50 -3.82 -15.38
CA TYR A 48 6.24 -3.64 -16.10
C TYR A 48 6.43 -3.57 -17.62
N ILE A 49 7.52 -2.95 -18.11
CA ILE A 49 7.87 -2.95 -19.53
C ILE A 49 8.25 -4.37 -19.95
N LYS A 50 9.11 -5.04 -19.18
CA LYS A 50 9.56 -6.39 -19.53
C LYS A 50 8.42 -7.39 -19.60
N ILE A 51 7.48 -7.30 -18.67
CA ILE A 51 6.25 -8.10 -18.63
C ILE A 51 5.36 -7.80 -19.85
N THR A 52 5.36 -6.56 -20.35
CA THR A 52 4.61 -6.19 -21.57
C THR A 52 5.30 -6.68 -22.85
N GLU A 53 6.63 -6.70 -22.89
CA GLU A 53 7.37 -7.33 -24.01
C GLU A 53 7.11 -8.84 -24.07
N LEU A 54 7.11 -9.50 -22.92
CA LEU A 54 6.87 -10.95 -22.83
C LEU A 54 5.47 -11.33 -23.33
N SER A 55 4.45 -10.48 -23.13
CA SER A 55 3.11 -10.77 -23.66
C SER A 55 3.04 -10.75 -25.19
N GLN A 56 3.96 -10.03 -25.87
CA GLN A 56 4.04 -10.08 -27.33
C GLN A 56 4.51 -11.46 -27.83
N THR A 57 5.33 -12.15 -27.04
CA THR A 57 5.87 -13.48 -27.38
C THR A 57 4.96 -14.62 -26.92
N TYR A 58 4.42 -14.53 -25.71
CA TYR A 58 3.69 -15.62 -25.06
C TYR A 58 2.16 -15.43 -25.08
N GLY A 59 1.68 -14.29 -25.59
CA GLY A 59 0.27 -13.94 -25.63
C GLY A 59 -0.21 -13.17 -24.39
N SER A 60 -1.49 -12.78 -24.41
CA SER A 60 -2.08 -11.91 -23.40
C SER A 60 -2.21 -12.52 -22.00
N ILE A 61 -2.19 -13.86 -21.90
CA ILE A 61 -2.18 -14.64 -20.67
C ILE A 61 -1.00 -15.59 -20.71
N TYR A 62 -0.10 -15.46 -19.76
CA TYR A 62 1.06 -16.34 -19.66
C TYR A 62 1.54 -16.43 -18.21
N SER A 63 2.36 -17.44 -17.91
CA SER A 63 2.91 -17.63 -16.56
C SER A 63 4.38 -17.24 -16.50
N ILE A 64 4.77 -16.54 -15.44
CA ILE A 64 6.16 -16.25 -15.13
C ILE A 64 6.47 -16.84 -13.74
N PRO A 65 7.47 -17.72 -13.62
CA PRO A 65 7.97 -18.09 -12.30
C PRO A 65 8.66 -16.88 -11.67
N GLN A 66 8.20 -16.40 -10.52
CA GLN A 66 8.84 -15.37 -9.72
C GLN A 66 9.40 -15.99 -8.44
N GLY A 67 10.73 -16.14 -8.37
CA GLY A 67 11.38 -16.89 -7.30
C GLY A 67 10.85 -18.33 -7.19
N SER A 68 10.28 -18.69 -6.04
CA SER A 68 9.65 -19.99 -5.81
C SER A 68 8.14 -20.00 -6.08
N ILE A 69 7.53 -18.89 -6.47
CA ILE A 69 6.09 -18.75 -6.74
C ILE A 69 5.84 -18.64 -8.24
N ASP A 70 4.79 -19.28 -8.75
CA ASP A 70 4.36 -19.11 -10.14
C ASP A 70 3.29 -18.00 -10.23
N VAL A 71 3.50 -17.03 -11.11
CA VAL A 71 2.64 -15.86 -11.26
C VAL A 71 2.01 -15.86 -12.66
N VAL A 72 0.68 -15.85 -12.72
CA VAL A 72 -0.05 -15.67 -13.96
C VAL A 72 -0.16 -14.17 -14.26
N VAL A 73 0.28 -13.76 -15.43
CA VAL A 73 0.22 -12.39 -15.93
C VAL A 73 -0.94 -12.27 -16.90
N ILE A 74 -1.76 -11.24 -16.72
CA ILE A 74 -2.81 -10.83 -17.64
C ILE A 74 -2.46 -9.42 -18.12
N THR A 75 -2.35 -9.24 -19.43
CA THR A 75 -2.00 -7.93 -20.04
C THR A 75 -3.14 -7.29 -20.82
N ASP A 76 -4.13 -8.08 -21.25
CA ASP A 76 -5.29 -7.59 -21.98
C ASP A 76 -6.36 -6.99 -21.04
N ASN A 77 -6.95 -5.86 -21.45
CA ASN A 77 -7.91 -5.12 -20.63
C ASN A 77 -9.23 -5.88 -20.44
N ASP A 78 -9.75 -6.52 -21.48
CA ASP A 78 -11.06 -7.17 -21.41
C ASP A 78 -10.97 -8.48 -20.62
N ILE A 79 -9.88 -9.23 -20.80
CA ILE A 79 -9.56 -10.39 -19.96
C ILE A 79 -9.35 -9.97 -18.51
N THR A 80 -8.67 -8.85 -18.27
CA THR A 80 -8.47 -8.31 -16.92
C THR A 80 -9.82 -8.00 -16.26
N LYS A 81 -10.70 -7.27 -16.94
CA LYS A 81 -12.06 -6.98 -16.43
C LYS A 81 -12.83 -8.25 -16.13
N GLU A 82 -12.78 -9.25 -17.02
CA GLU A 82 -13.45 -10.53 -16.83
C GLU A 82 -12.88 -11.26 -15.59
N ALA A 83 -11.55 -11.33 -15.44
CA ALA A 83 -10.90 -11.97 -14.31
C ALA A 83 -11.30 -11.31 -12.98
N PHE A 84 -11.20 -9.98 -12.89
CA PHE A 84 -11.55 -9.23 -11.67
C PHE A 84 -13.05 -9.20 -11.36
N SER A 85 -13.92 -9.56 -12.32
CA SER A 85 -15.36 -9.72 -12.09
C SER A 85 -15.71 -11.04 -11.37
N LYS A 86 -14.83 -12.04 -11.42
CA LYS A 86 -15.08 -13.39 -10.89
C LYS A 86 -14.64 -13.50 -9.42
N ASN A 87 -15.48 -14.14 -8.60
CA ASN A 87 -15.15 -14.42 -7.19
C ASN A 87 -13.85 -15.25 -7.01
N SER A 88 -13.47 -16.06 -7.99
CA SER A 88 -12.27 -16.89 -7.95
C SER A 88 -10.96 -16.08 -7.89
N PHE A 89 -10.95 -14.84 -8.35
CA PHE A 89 -9.77 -13.96 -8.36
C PHE A 89 -9.73 -12.99 -7.16
N MET A 90 -10.62 -13.16 -6.16
CA MET A 90 -10.65 -12.31 -4.96
C MET A 90 -9.63 -12.73 -3.88
N GLY A 91 -8.88 -13.80 -4.09
CA GLY A 91 -7.89 -14.28 -3.12
C GLY A 91 -6.67 -13.38 -3.03
N ARG A 92 -6.16 -13.17 -1.81
CA ARG A 92 -4.84 -12.55 -1.58
C ARG A 92 -3.78 -13.64 -1.37
N PRO A 93 -2.52 -13.40 -1.80
CA PRO A 93 -1.41 -14.29 -1.50
C PRO A 93 -1.30 -14.58 0.01
N PRO A 94 -0.95 -15.80 0.42
CA PRO A 94 -0.87 -16.19 1.83
C PRO A 94 0.30 -15.56 2.58
N ASP A 95 1.36 -15.12 1.87
CA ASP A 95 2.50 -14.40 2.41
C ASP A 95 2.54 -12.99 1.81
N LEU A 96 1.84 -12.03 2.42
CA LEU A 96 1.90 -10.64 1.96
C LEU A 96 3.27 -10.01 2.23
N PRO A 97 3.69 -9.02 1.43
CA PRO A 97 4.99 -8.35 1.59
C PRO A 97 5.20 -7.71 2.96
N PHE A 98 4.11 -7.45 3.69
CA PHE A 98 4.09 -6.70 4.95
C PHE A 98 3.89 -7.57 6.19
N GLU A 99 3.96 -8.90 6.06
CA GLU A 99 3.72 -9.83 7.17
C GLU A 99 4.91 -9.94 8.12
N PHE A 100 5.18 -8.85 8.84
CA PHE A 100 6.34 -8.76 9.73
C PHE A 100 6.02 -9.04 11.20
N SER A 101 4.75 -9.03 11.60
CA SER A 101 4.31 -9.43 12.94
C SER A 101 2.92 -10.06 12.91
N LYS A 102 2.57 -10.88 13.91
CA LYS A 102 1.22 -11.46 14.06
C LYS A 102 0.13 -10.39 14.11
N GLU A 103 0.46 -9.20 14.60
CA GLU A 103 -0.46 -8.06 14.66
C GLU A 103 -0.61 -7.40 13.27
N ILE A 104 0.47 -7.24 12.49
CA ILE A 104 0.45 -6.66 11.13
C ILE A 104 -0.19 -7.62 10.10
N ILE A 105 0.03 -8.94 10.24
CA ILE A 105 -0.60 -9.99 9.42
C ILE A 105 -2.12 -9.85 9.44
N ARG A 106 -2.68 -9.57 10.63
CA ARG A 106 -4.12 -9.41 10.84
C ARG A 106 -4.70 -8.16 10.18
N THR A 107 -3.87 -7.18 9.82
CA THR A 107 -4.32 -5.91 9.23
C THR A 107 -4.35 -5.92 7.70
N GLY A 108 -3.54 -6.75 7.04
CA GLY A 108 -3.39 -6.76 5.57
C GLY A 108 -3.86 -8.05 4.86
N ALA A 109 -3.88 -9.19 5.56
CA ALA A 109 -4.05 -10.53 4.97
C ALA A 109 -5.45 -11.14 5.14
N ILE A 110 -6.47 -10.33 5.44
CA ILE A 110 -7.81 -10.86 5.64
C ILE A 110 -8.44 -11.19 4.28
N ASN A 111 -8.83 -12.46 4.12
CA ASN A 111 -9.56 -12.97 2.96
C ASN A 111 -10.96 -13.44 3.36
N GLY A 112 -11.84 -13.59 2.38
CA GLY A 112 -13.14 -14.25 2.58
C GLY A 112 -14.13 -13.46 3.43
N MET A 113 -14.91 -14.18 4.25
CA MET A 113 -15.99 -13.60 5.04
C MET A 113 -15.53 -12.49 6.00
N PRO A 114 -14.41 -12.65 6.72
CA PRO A 114 -13.97 -11.60 7.61
C PRO A 114 -13.69 -10.28 6.88
N TRP A 115 -13.04 -10.30 5.72
CA TRP A 115 -12.81 -9.09 4.92
C TRP A 115 -14.12 -8.43 4.44
N LYS A 116 -15.12 -9.24 4.06
CA LYS A 116 -16.44 -8.74 3.62
C LYS A 116 -17.20 -8.07 4.77
N GLU A 117 -17.20 -8.68 5.95
CA GLU A 117 -17.76 -8.07 7.18
C GLU A 117 -17.08 -6.74 7.47
N GLN A 118 -15.76 -6.71 7.34
CA GLN A 118 -14.97 -5.52 7.58
C GLN A 118 -15.28 -4.35 6.68
N ARG A 119 -15.24 -4.62 5.39
CA ARG A 119 -15.54 -3.64 4.37
C ARG A 119 -16.96 -3.09 4.56
N ARG A 120 -17.95 -3.95 4.83
CA ARG A 120 -19.34 -3.51 5.05
C ARG A 120 -19.47 -2.61 6.27
N PHE A 121 -18.88 -3.01 7.40
CA PHE A 121 -18.91 -2.22 8.62
C PHE A 121 -18.28 -0.84 8.41
N PHE A 122 -17.08 -0.80 7.84
CA PHE A 122 -16.38 0.45 7.59
C PHE A 122 -17.18 1.40 6.69
N LEU A 123 -17.68 0.91 5.55
CA LEU A 123 -18.46 1.73 4.60
C LEU A 123 -19.75 2.25 5.22
N HIS A 124 -20.38 1.45 6.08
CA HIS A 124 -21.54 1.90 6.85
C HIS A 124 -21.18 3.06 7.78
N MET A 125 -20.10 2.91 8.57
CA MET A 125 -19.67 3.96 9.49
C MET A 125 -19.27 5.25 8.77
N LEU A 126 -18.54 5.17 7.66
CA LEU A 126 -18.20 6.35 6.88
C LEU A 126 -19.47 7.12 6.45
N ARG A 127 -20.47 6.41 5.92
CA ARG A 127 -21.73 7.02 5.49
C ARG A 127 -22.47 7.68 6.65
N ASP A 128 -22.44 7.08 7.84
CA ASP A 128 -23.06 7.65 9.04
C ASP A 128 -22.33 8.94 9.48
N LEU A 129 -21.00 8.94 9.42
CA LEU A 129 -20.14 10.09 9.77
C LEU A 129 -20.17 11.25 8.76
N GLY A 130 -20.88 11.08 7.64
CA GLY A 130 -21.06 12.13 6.64
C GLY A 130 -20.28 11.95 5.35
N PHE A 131 -19.62 10.82 5.13
CA PHE A 131 -18.97 10.51 3.85
C PHE A 131 -20.00 10.52 2.72
N GLY A 132 -19.73 11.30 1.68
CA GLY A 132 -20.65 11.53 0.57
C GLY A 132 -21.85 12.42 0.91
N LYS A 133 -21.80 13.15 2.03
CA LYS A 133 -22.81 14.13 2.46
C LYS A 133 -22.17 15.52 2.63
N THR A 134 -23.00 16.54 2.84
CA THR A 134 -22.60 17.96 2.95
C THR A 134 -21.53 18.23 4.02
N LYS A 135 -21.60 17.55 5.18
CA LYS A 135 -20.58 17.71 6.24
C LYS A 135 -19.16 17.43 5.75
N MET A 136 -18.99 16.39 4.93
CA MET A 136 -17.68 16.05 4.36
C MET A 136 -17.26 17.06 3.28
N GLU A 137 -18.21 17.51 2.47
CA GLU A 137 -17.95 18.51 1.45
C GLU A 137 -17.45 19.82 2.06
N GLU A 138 -18.07 20.28 3.15
CA GLU A 138 -17.64 21.46 3.91
C GLU A 138 -16.21 21.29 4.44
N HIS A 139 -15.92 20.13 5.06
CA HIS A 139 -14.57 19.83 5.54
C HIS A 139 -13.53 19.83 4.40
N ILE A 140 -13.82 19.18 3.27
CA ILE A 140 -12.89 19.16 2.13
C ILE A 140 -12.68 20.57 1.59
N LYS A 141 -13.75 21.38 1.50
CA LYS A 141 -13.69 22.76 1.04
C LYS A 141 -12.80 23.62 1.94
N ASP A 142 -12.95 23.51 3.26
CA ASP A 142 -12.12 24.25 4.21
C ASP A 142 -10.64 23.87 4.08
N GLU A 143 -10.35 22.58 3.85
CA GLU A 143 -8.97 22.11 3.66
C GLU A 143 -8.38 22.62 2.34
N ILE A 144 -9.17 22.60 1.26
CA ILE A 144 -8.78 23.19 -0.02
C ILE A 144 -8.51 24.69 0.13
N LEU A 145 -9.33 25.42 0.88
CA LEU A 145 -9.11 26.85 1.11
C LEU A 145 -7.80 27.11 1.87
N GLU A 146 -7.51 26.33 2.92
CA GLU A 146 -6.25 26.43 3.66
C GLU A 146 -5.04 26.04 2.79
N PHE A 147 -5.17 24.99 1.98
CA PHE A 147 -4.18 24.60 0.99
C PHE A 147 -3.90 25.73 -0.02
N LEU A 148 -4.94 26.34 -0.57
CA LEU A 148 -4.83 27.44 -1.54
C LEU A 148 -4.16 28.68 -0.94
N GLN A 149 -4.33 28.95 0.36
CA GLN A 149 -3.64 30.04 1.05
C GLN A 149 -2.12 29.83 1.13
N ARG A 150 -1.65 28.58 1.04
CA ARG A 150 -0.21 28.23 1.08
C ARG A 150 0.43 28.20 -0.30
N MET A 151 -0.37 28.11 -1.37
CA MET A 151 0.12 28.08 -2.75
C MET A 151 0.97 29.32 -3.13
N PRO A 152 0.70 30.56 -2.69
CA PRO A 152 1.56 31.71 -2.98
C PRO A 152 3.02 31.53 -2.56
N GLU A 153 3.32 30.75 -1.52
CA GLU A 153 4.70 30.53 -1.05
C GLU A 153 5.56 29.75 -2.06
N ILE A 154 4.90 28.99 -2.93
CA ILE A 154 5.51 28.11 -3.93
C ILE A 154 5.40 28.65 -5.35
N VAL A 155 4.68 29.77 -5.55
CA VAL A 155 4.56 30.42 -6.86
C VAL A 155 5.96 30.73 -7.41
N GLY A 156 6.22 30.32 -8.66
CA GLY A 156 7.49 30.52 -9.34
C GLY A 156 8.65 29.63 -8.87
N LYS A 157 8.44 28.71 -7.92
CA LYS A 157 9.48 27.79 -7.42
C LYS A 157 9.23 26.36 -7.89
N PRO A 158 10.24 25.68 -8.47
CA PRO A 158 10.15 24.25 -8.77
C PRO A 158 9.91 23.45 -7.47
N THR A 159 8.68 22.96 -7.30
CA THR A 159 8.23 22.31 -6.07
C THR A 159 7.58 20.96 -6.37
N GLN A 160 7.84 19.96 -5.54
CA GLN A 160 7.14 18.69 -5.64
C GLN A 160 5.82 18.78 -4.87
N LEU A 161 4.70 18.82 -5.61
CA LEU A 161 3.37 19.10 -5.06
C LEU A 161 2.92 18.07 -4.02
N SER A 162 3.39 16.83 -4.11
CA SER A 162 3.05 15.77 -3.16
C SER A 162 3.37 16.14 -1.71
N TYR A 163 4.43 16.93 -1.44
CA TYR A 163 4.78 17.35 -0.08
C TYR A 163 3.79 18.34 0.55
N ILE A 164 3.02 19.04 -0.28
CA ILE A 164 2.07 20.07 0.18
C ILE A 164 0.66 19.50 0.16
N LEU A 165 0.38 18.69 -0.87
CA LEU A 165 -0.91 18.05 -1.05
C LEU A 165 -1.13 16.87 -0.08
N ALA A 166 -0.10 16.07 0.19
CA ALA A 166 -0.27 14.89 1.06
C ALA A 166 -0.69 15.25 2.49
N PRO A 167 -0.10 16.25 3.18
CA PRO A 167 -0.56 16.65 4.51
C PRO A 167 -2.02 17.15 4.51
N SER A 168 -2.44 17.79 3.43
CA SER A 168 -3.80 18.33 3.25
C SER A 168 -4.83 17.22 3.06
N ILE A 169 -4.54 16.24 2.19
CA ILE A 169 -5.35 15.02 2.02
C ILE A 169 -5.37 14.20 3.33
N SER A 170 -4.22 14.04 3.98
CA SER A 170 -4.11 13.35 5.27
C SER A 170 -5.00 13.98 6.34
N ASN A 171 -5.18 15.31 6.34
CA ASN A 171 -6.05 16.00 7.30
C ASN A 171 -7.53 15.69 7.12
N ASN A 172 -8.01 15.58 5.87
CA ASN A 172 -9.39 15.15 5.62
C ASN A 172 -9.62 13.72 6.13
N ILE A 173 -8.67 12.81 5.88
CA ILE A 173 -8.70 11.44 6.40
C ILE A 173 -8.62 11.43 7.94
N ALA A 174 -7.72 12.22 8.52
CA ALA A 174 -7.53 12.32 9.97
C ALA A 174 -8.79 12.85 10.67
N SER A 175 -9.49 13.81 10.06
CA SER A 175 -10.75 14.34 10.60
C SER A 175 -11.84 13.27 10.68
N LEU A 176 -11.87 12.33 9.72
CA LEU A 176 -12.80 11.21 9.72
C LEU A 176 -12.41 10.10 10.71
N LEU A 177 -11.12 9.85 10.83
CA LEU A 177 -10.61 8.75 11.65
C LEU A 177 -10.50 9.11 13.13
N PHE A 178 -9.98 10.30 13.45
CA PHE A 178 -9.63 10.76 14.79
C PHE A 178 -10.50 11.95 15.28
N GLY A 179 -11.49 12.36 14.48
CA GLY A 179 -12.40 13.46 14.81
C GLY A 179 -11.77 14.86 14.80
N ASN A 180 -10.47 14.97 14.50
CA ASN A 180 -9.70 16.20 14.62
C ASN A 180 -8.80 16.41 13.41
N ARG A 181 -8.64 17.68 13.02
CA ARG A 181 -7.61 18.11 12.07
C ARG A 181 -6.29 18.32 12.79
N LEU A 182 -5.21 17.83 12.19
CA LEU A 182 -3.87 18.13 12.67
C LEU A 182 -3.40 19.46 12.06
N LYS A 183 -2.79 20.31 12.88
CA LYS A 183 -2.24 21.58 12.40
C LYS A 183 -0.93 21.30 11.68
N TYR A 184 -0.70 21.88 10.50
CA TYR A 184 0.53 21.67 9.73
C TYR A 184 1.84 21.99 10.49
N SER A 185 1.78 22.86 11.50
CA SER A 185 2.91 23.19 12.37
C SER A 185 3.19 22.14 13.45
N ASP A 186 2.25 21.23 13.70
CA ASP A 186 2.30 20.21 14.74
C ASP A 186 3.45 19.21 14.46
N PRO A 187 4.39 19.03 15.40
CA PRO A 187 5.44 18.03 15.25
C PRO A 187 4.90 16.61 15.08
N GLU A 188 3.77 16.25 15.69
CA GLU A 188 3.17 14.91 15.56
C GLU A 188 2.67 14.68 14.12
N GLN A 189 2.07 15.69 13.47
CA GLN A 189 1.65 15.60 12.07
C GLN A 189 2.84 15.41 11.14
N LYS A 190 3.88 16.23 11.30
CA LYS A 190 5.12 16.11 10.52
C LYS A 190 5.74 14.72 10.67
N ARG A 191 5.71 14.17 11.90
CA ARG A 191 6.20 12.81 12.14
C ARG A 191 5.35 11.77 11.43
N LEU A 192 4.02 11.89 11.51
CA LEU A 192 3.09 10.98 10.84
C LEU A 192 3.26 11.00 9.32
N ASP A 193 3.40 12.19 8.72
CA ASP A 193 3.63 12.35 7.28
C ASP A 193 4.94 11.70 6.82
N VAL A 194 6.02 11.81 7.62
CA VAL A 194 7.29 11.13 7.35
C VAL A 194 7.12 9.61 7.45
N LEU A 195 6.43 9.11 8.47
CA LEU A 195 6.20 7.67 8.64
C LEU A 195 5.38 7.06 7.49
N ILE A 196 4.35 7.75 7.00
CA ILE A 196 3.54 7.31 5.87
C ILE A 196 4.40 7.23 4.60
N GLN A 197 5.21 8.25 4.32
CA GLN A 197 6.10 8.26 3.15
C GLN A 197 7.16 7.16 3.22
N GLU A 198 7.82 7.00 4.37
CA GLU A 198 8.83 5.97 4.59
C GLU A 198 8.22 4.56 4.48
N THR A 199 6.99 4.37 4.97
CA THR A 199 6.26 3.11 4.79
C THR A 199 6.14 2.77 3.31
N GLY A 200 5.67 3.71 2.48
CA GLY A 200 5.50 3.48 1.04
C GLY A 200 6.82 3.25 0.28
N ARG A 201 7.89 3.93 0.69
CA ARG A 201 9.24 3.78 0.12
C ARG A 201 9.84 2.42 0.46
N LEU A 202 9.89 2.08 1.75
CA LEU A 202 10.41 0.81 2.25
C LEU A 202 9.56 -0.37 1.75
N ALA A 203 8.25 -0.18 1.64
CA ALA A 203 7.33 -1.16 1.09
C ALA A 203 7.67 -1.57 -0.35
N GLY A 204 7.97 -0.60 -1.22
CA GLY A 204 8.39 -0.88 -2.58
C GLY A 204 9.67 -1.71 -2.63
N VAL A 205 10.65 -1.39 -1.78
CA VAL A 205 11.97 -2.06 -1.75
C VAL A 205 11.89 -3.47 -1.15
N VAL A 206 11.04 -3.70 -0.15
CA VAL A 206 10.90 -4.99 0.55
C VAL A 206 9.99 -5.95 -0.24
N SER A 207 9.22 -5.46 -1.23
CA SER A 207 8.18 -6.24 -1.90
C SER A 207 8.68 -7.48 -2.65
N TRP A 208 9.91 -7.50 -3.15
CA TRP A 208 10.42 -8.64 -3.92
C TRP A 208 10.60 -9.92 -3.09
N HIS A 209 10.72 -9.81 -1.76
CA HIS A 209 10.90 -10.97 -0.90
C HIS A 209 9.70 -11.91 -0.89
N VAL A 210 8.51 -11.44 -1.27
CA VAL A 210 7.31 -12.30 -1.38
C VAL A 210 7.49 -13.43 -2.38
N PHE A 211 8.33 -13.23 -3.38
CA PHE A 211 8.62 -14.23 -4.39
C PHE A 211 9.59 -15.32 -3.87
N PHE A 212 10.18 -15.13 -2.69
CA PHE A 212 11.18 -16.03 -2.10
C PHE A 212 10.81 -16.55 -0.70
N PRO A 213 9.61 -17.12 -0.48
CA PRO A 213 9.20 -17.63 0.83
C PRO A 213 10.19 -18.66 1.40
N CYS A 214 10.77 -19.52 0.57
CA CYS A 214 11.75 -20.52 1.01
C CYS A 214 13.03 -19.91 1.61
N ASN A 215 13.38 -18.67 1.24
CA ASN A 215 14.57 -17.97 1.71
C ASN A 215 14.25 -16.91 2.78
N ARG A 216 12.98 -16.81 3.23
CA ARG A 216 12.51 -15.81 4.20
C ARG A 216 13.34 -15.78 5.47
N ILE A 217 13.76 -16.94 5.97
CA ILE A 217 14.57 -17.06 7.19
C ILE A 217 15.93 -16.38 6.99
N ILE A 218 16.60 -16.68 5.88
CA ILE A 218 17.93 -16.13 5.55
C ILE A 218 17.85 -14.63 5.31
N ILE A 219 16.88 -14.19 4.50
CA ILE A 219 16.64 -12.76 4.22
C ILE A 219 16.37 -11.99 5.50
N SER A 220 15.54 -12.54 6.40
CA SER A 220 15.21 -11.90 7.67
C SER A 220 16.37 -11.88 8.65
N TYR A 221 17.23 -12.91 8.64
CA TYR A 221 18.42 -12.98 9.48
C TYR A 221 19.50 -11.98 9.03
N LEU A 222 19.70 -11.84 7.71
CA LEU A 222 20.70 -10.95 7.12
C LEU A 222 20.21 -9.50 6.93
N ASN A 223 18.97 -9.19 7.33
CA ASN A 223 18.30 -7.88 7.13
C ASN A 223 18.39 -7.34 5.70
N ILE A 224 18.28 -8.22 4.70
CA ILE A 224 18.30 -7.83 3.27
C ILE A 224 16.99 -7.13 2.94
N GLY A 225 17.06 -6.01 2.21
CA GLY A 225 15.89 -5.24 1.74
C GLY A 225 15.33 -4.22 2.73
N ASP A 226 15.99 -4.02 3.88
CA ASP A 226 15.61 -3.04 4.91
C ASP A 226 14.24 -3.29 5.58
N LYS A 227 13.89 -4.58 5.69
CA LYS A 227 12.73 -5.04 6.45
C LYS A 227 12.74 -4.54 7.90
N GLY A 228 13.92 -4.44 8.53
CA GLY A 228 14.07 -3.92 9.89
C GLY A 228 13.48 -2.51 10.05
N ASN A 229 13.87 -1.56 9.18
CA ASN A 229 13.31 -0.21 9.24
C ASN A 229 11.82 -0.18 8.93
N LEU A 230 11.34 -1.02 8.01
CA LEU A 230 9.90 -1.11 7.71
C LEU A 230 9.10 -1.58 8.93
N VAL A 231 9.62 -2.53 9.71
CA VAL A 231 9.01 -2.95 10.97
C VAL A 231 8.97 -1.82 11.99
N LEU A 232 10.06 -1.04 12.12
CA LEU A 232 10.12 0.07 13.05
C LEU A 232 9.09 1.16 12.70
N VAL A 233 9.04 1.57 11.43
CA VAL A 233 8.08 2.57 10.94
C VAL A 233 6.63 2.10 11.14
N LEU A 234 6.33 0.84 10.80
CA LEU A 234 4.99 0.28 11.01
C LEU A 234 4.63 0.19 12.50
N SER A 235 5.58 -0.15 13.38
CA SER A 235 5.36 -0.19 14.83
C SER A 235 5.04 1.20 15.37
N GLU A 236 5.74 2.23 14.90
CA GLU A 236 5.51 3.61 15.36
C GLU A 236 4.14 4.14 14.90
N LEU A 237 3.74 3.84 13.65
CA LEU A 237 2.39 4.11 13.16
C LEU A 237 1.33 3.39 14.01
N GLN A 238 1.59 2.14 14.39
CA GLN A 238 0.70 1.39 15.27
C GLN A 238 0.62 2.02 16.67
N ASP A 239 1.72 2.51 17.21
CA ASP A 239 1.74 3.18 18.52
C ASP A 239 0.95 4.47 18.51
N TYR A 240 1.05 5.26 17.44
CA TYR A 240 0.21 6.43 17.23
C TYR A 240 -1.29 6.06 17.22
N CYS A 241 -1.68 5.06 16.40
CA CYS A 241 -3.05 4.57 16.37
C CYS A 241 -3.52 4.03 17.73
N ARG A 242 -2.64 3.35 18.49
CA ARG A 242 -2.95 2.85 19.84
C ARG A 242 -3.20 3.98 20.82
N LYS A 243 -2.39 5.04 20.78
CA LYS A 243 -2.54 6.25 21.59
C LYS A 243 -3.88 6.93 21.31
N GLU A 244 -4.24 7.10 20.04
CA GLU A 244 -5.53 7.69 19.67
C GLU A 244 -6.71 6.82 20.12
N ILE A 245 -6.66 5.50 19.91
CA ILE A 245 -7.73 4.61 20.36
C ILE A 245 -7.97 4.69 21.87
N ARG A 246 -6.90 4.75 22.69
CA ARG A 246 -7.03 4.89 24.16
C ARG A 246 -7.75 6.18 24.56
N LYS A 247 -7.39 7.31 23.92
CA LYS A 247 -8.08 8.59 24.17
C LYS A 247 -9.59 8.50 23.89
N HIS A 248 -9.96 7.80 22.81
CA HIS A 248 -11.37 7.62 22.44
C HIS A 248 -12.08 6.70 23.42
N GLU A 249 -11.46 5.59 23.83
CA GLU A 249 -11.99 4.68 24.86
C GLU A 249 -12.25 5.40 26.20
N GLU A 250 -11.37 6.32 26.60
CA GLU A 250 -11.51 7.11 27.84
C GLU A 250 -12.60 8.20 27.77
N THR A 251 -12.89 8.70 26.57
CA THR A 251 -13.81 9.84 26.34
C THR A 251 -15.06 9.47 25.56
N LEU A 252 -15.36 8.16 25.46
CA LEU A 252 -16.45 7.64 24.65
C LEU A 252 -17.81 8.06 25.24
N ASP A 253 -18.61 8.76 24.42
CA ASP A 253 -19.99 9.12 24.73
C ASP A 253 -20.95 8.38 23.78
N LEU A 254 -21.85 7.57 24.34
CA LEU A 254 -22.84 6.81 23.58
C LEU A 254 -23.86 7.70 22.85
N ASN A 255 -24.05 8.93 23.33
CA ASN A 255 -25.00 9.88 22.73
C ASN A 255 -24.36 10.71 21.62
N ASN A 256 -23.03 10.76 21.56
CA ASN A 256 -22.30 11.61 20.63
C ASN A 256 -21.09 10.87 20.03
N ILE A 257 -21.31 10.22 18.89
CA ILE A 257 -20.26 9.52 18.14
C ILE A 257 -19.48 10.53 17.30
N ARG A 258 -18.21 10.74 17.65
CA ARG A 258 -17.38 11.81 17.04
C ARG A 258 -16.85 11.40 15.67
N ASP A 259 -16.37 10.17 15.57
CA ASP A 259 -15.56 9.70 14.44
C ASP A 259 -15.59 8.18 14.26
N PHE A 260 -14.73 7.71 13.37
CA PHE A 260 -14.60 6.29 13.06
C PHE A 260 -14.13 5.46 14.26
N ILE A 261 -13.25 5.96 15.12
CA ILE A 261 -12.74 5.18 16.24
C ILE A 261 -13.87 4.92 17.25
N ASP A 262 -14.63 5.94 17.64
CA ASP A 262 -15.77 5.77 18.56
C ASP A 262 -16.77 4.74 18.01
N SER A 263 -17.13 4.90 16.74
CA SER A 263 -18.00 4.00 15.99
C SER A 263 -17.52 2.56 16.02
N TYR A 264 -16.21 2.38 15.85
CA TYR A 264 -15.57 1.09 15.72
C TYR A 264 -15.38 0.40 17.08
N VAL A 265 -15.06 1.16 18.14
CA VAL A 265 -15.02 0.68 19.52
C VAL A 265 -16.39 0.12 19.92
N LEU A 266 -17.48 0.84 19.60
CA LEU A 266 -18.85 0.33 19.81
C LEU A 266 -19.17 -0.90 18.96
N GLY A 267 -18.68 -0.93 17.73
CA GLY A 267 -18.83 -2.08 16.84
C GLY A 267 -18.19 -3.36 17.39
N ILE A 268 -17.04 -3.24 18.07
CA ILE A 268 -16.36 -4.38 18.73
C ILE A 268 -17.11 -4.83 19.99
N GLN A 269 -17.68 -3.89 20.75
CA GLN A 269 -18.39 -4.21 21.99
C GLN A 269 -19.73 -4.91 21.75
N LYS A 270 -20.31 -4.81 20.55
CA LYS A 270 -21.55 -5.51 20.20
C LYS A 270 -21.29 -7.03 20.15
N PRO A 271 -22.00 -7.83 20.97
CA PRO A 271 -21.82 -9.28 20.97
C PRO A 271 -22.22 -9.86 19.61
N SER A 272 -21.28 -10.52 18.96
CA SER A 272 -21.53 -11.27 17.73
C SER A 272 -21.79 -12.73 18.10
N ASN A 273 -22.96 -13.27 17.75
CA ASN A 273 -23.27 -14.70 17.88
C ASN A 273 -22.41 -15.60 16.95
N ASN A 274 -21.59 -15.01 16.07
CA ASN A 274 -20.70 -15.74 15.18
C ASN A 274 -19.29 -15.88 15.79
N PRO A 275 -18.82 -17.11 16.09
CA PRO A 275 -17.46 -17.36 16.60
C PRO A 275 -16.35 -17.06 15.56
N ASN A 276 -16.70 -16.95 14.28
CA ASN A 276 -15.80 -16.57 13.19
C ASN A 276 -15.86 -15.07 12.84
N THR A 277 -16.34 -14.26 13.78
CA THR A 277 -16.49 -12.82 13.57
C THR A 277 -15.15 -12.14 13.33
N ALA A 278 -15.12 -11.28 12.32
CA ALA A 278 -13.97 -10.44 12.02
C ALA A 278 -13.69 -9.37 13.08
N PHE A 279 -14.57 -9.26 14.10
CA PHE A 279 -14.55 -8.19 15.09
C PHE A 279 -13.58 -8.41 16.27
N THR A 280 -12.65 -9.35 16.17
CA THR A 280 -11.69 -9.70 17.24
C THR A 280 -10.39 -8.87 17.24
N SER A 281 -10.19 -7.91 16.32
CA SER A 281 -8.99 -7.06 16.31
C SER A 281 -9.15 -5.71 15.57
N LYS A 282 -8.16 -4.81 15.74
CA LYS A 282 -8.01 -3.46 15.15
C LYS A 282 -7.60 -3.54 13.67
N ARG A 283 -8.10 -2.64 12.80
CA ARG A 283 -8.14 -2.83 11.34
C ARG A 283 -7.81 -1.56 10.52
N SER A 284 -7.52 -1.77 9.22
CA SER A 284 -7.01 -0.80 8.24
C SER A 284 -8.04 -0.31 7.20
N CYS A 285 -7.68 0.82 6.59
CA CYS A 285 -8.42 1.85 5.88
C CYS A 285 -8.73 1.51 4.40
N PRO A 286 -9.97 1.70 3.91
CA PRO A 286 -10.32 1.74 2.50
C PRO A 286 -10.40 3.19 1.99
N GLY A 287 -9.42 4.01 2.40
CA GLY A 287 -9.30 5.43 2.05
C GLY A 287 -9.14 5.70 0.56
N GLU A 288 -9.09 4.67 -0.29
CA GLU A 288 -8.99 4.81 -1.74
C GLU A 288 -10.15 5.63 -2.35
N SER A 289 -11.40 5.39 -1.92
CA SER A 289 -12.55 6.12 -2.47
C SER A 289 -12.54 7.59 -2.07
N LEU A 290 -12.08 7.89 -0.85
CA LEU A 290 -11.94 9.26 -0.35
C LEU A 290 -10.76 9.96 -1.03
N ALA A 291 -9.60 9.31 -1.08
CA ALA A 291 -8.40 9.83 -1.73
C ALA A 291 -8.63 10.17 -3.21
N LYS A 292 -9.42 9.37 -3.94
CA LYS A 292 -9.78 9.65 -5.34
C LYS A 292 -10.60 10.93 -5.48
N VAL A 293 -11.64 11.11 -4.65
CA VAL A 293 -12.50 12.31 -4.69
C VAL A 293 -11.69 13.55 -4.29
N GLU A 294 -10.91 13.46 -3.23
CA GLU A 294 -10.07 14.56 -2.77
C GLU A 294 -9.03 14.94 -3.83
N THR A 295 -8.27 13.97 -4.34
CA THR A 295 -7.24 14.24 -5.37
C THR A 295 -7.85 14.95 -6.58
N PHE A 296 -9.05 14.56 -7.01
CA PHE A 296 -9.76 15.24 -8.09
C PHE A 296 -10.13 16.69 -7.74
N LEU A 297 -10.71 16.92 -6.56
CA LEU A 297 -11.10 18.26 -6.12
C LEU A 297 -9.89 19.19 -5.96
N TYR A 298 -8.78 18.71 -5.40
CA TYR A 298 -7.54 19.48 -5.34
C TYR A 298 -7.00 19.79 -6.72
N LEU A 299 -6.98 18.81 -7.64
CA LEU A 299 -6.53 19.03 -9.02
C LEU A 299 -7.37 20.13 -9.70
N VAL A 300 -8.69 20.04 -9.61
CA VAL A 300 -9.61 21.03 -10.19
C VAL A 300 -9.41 22.40 -9.54
N ALA A 301 -9.26 22.47 -8.21
CA ALA A 301 -9.02 23.72 -7.49
C ALA A 301 -7.71 24.40 -7.91
N ILE A 302 -6.65 23.61 -8.14
CA ILE A 302 -5.36 24.11 -8.65
C ILE A 302 -5.55 24.65 -10.07
N LEU A 303 -6.12 23.86 -10.98
CA LEU A 303 -6.25 24.23 -12.39
C LEU A 303 -7.19 25.44 -12.63
N HIS A 304 -8.14 25.69 -11.73
CA HIS A 304 -9.00 26.88 -11.82
C HIS A 304 -8.36 28.16 -11.30
N LYS A 305 -7.34 28.06 -10.43
CA LYS A 305 -6.75 29.24 -9.75
C LYS A 305 -5.32 29.52 -10.16
N PHE A 306 -4.65 28.57 -10.79
CA PHE A 306 -3.25 28.69 -11.13
C PHE A 306 -2.96 28.08 -12.48
N GLU A 307 -1.99 28.66 -13.16
CA GLU A 307 -1.38 28.06 -14.33
C GLU A 307 -0.23 27.15 -13.88
N VAL A 308 -0.24 25.91 -14.37
CA VAL A 308 0.76 24.89 -14.01
C VAL A 308 1.70 24.69 -15.18
N PHE A 309 3.00 24.82 -14.92
CA PHE A 309 4.04 24.73 -15.93
C PHE A 309 5.14 23.74 -15.53
N ALA A 310 5.83 23.22 -16.54
CA ALA A 310 7.10 22.55 -16.33
C ALA A 310 8.14 23.56 -15.78
N PRO A 311 9.02 23.17 -14.85
CA PRO A 311 10.08 24.04 -14.32
C PRO A 311 11.08 24.57 -15.36
N SER A 312 11.11 23.99 -16.55
CA SER A 312 11.93 24.39 -17.69
C SER A 312 11.11 24.28 -18.97
N GLU A 313 11.40 25.09 -20.00
CA GLU A 313 10.79 25.00 -21.36
C GLU A 313 11.06 23.67 -22.10
N LYS A 314 11.63 22.66 -21.42
CA LYS A 314 11.81 21.31 -21.96
C LYS A 314 10.56 20.48 -21.71
N GLU A 315 10.32 19.52 -22.59
CA GLU A 315 9.28 18.51 -22.40
C GLU A 315 9.39 17.85 -21.02
N VAL A 316 8.24 17.64 -20.39
CA VAL A 316 8.13 17.01 -19.07
C VAL A 316 8.61 15.55 -19.19
N ASP A 317 9.63 15.18 -18.42
CA ASP A 317 10.13 13.79 -18.40
C ASP A 317 9.05 12.85 -17.85
N LEU A 318 8.47 12.00 -18.69
CA LEU A 318 7.44 11.06 -18.28
C LEU A 318 8.01 9.80 -17.60
N GLU A 319 9.33 9.71 -17.41
CA GLU A 319 9.92 8.63 -16.63
C GLU A 319 9.55 8.74 -15.14
N GLY A 320 8.82 7.72 -14.66
CA GLY A 320 8.50 7.59 -13.25
C GLY A 320 9.59 6.87 -12.45
N MET A 321 9.61 7.14 -11.14
CA MET A 321 10.28 6.31 -10.15
C MET A 321 9.38 5.15 -9.77
N LEU A 322 9.93 3.94 -9.77
CA LEU A 322 9.22 2.75 -9.32
C LEU A 322 9.30 2.64 -7.80
N GLY A 323 8.14 2.69 -7.13
CA GLY A 323 7.97 2.35 -5.72
C GLY A 323 6.83 1.34 -5.54
N THR A 324 5.97 1.52 -4.53
CA THR A 324 4.70 0.77 -4.44
C THR A 324 3.80 1.04 -5.66
N SER A 325 3.92 2.23 -6.26
CA SER A 325 3.33 2.63 -7.54
C SER A 325 4.39 3.36 -8.38
N LEU A 326 4.10 3.55 -9.67
CA LEU A 326 4.92 4.41 -10.53
C LEU A 326 4.60 5.87 -10.22
N GLN A 327 5.60 6.64 -9.78
CA GLN A 327 5.45 8.03 -9.34
C GLN A 327 6.24 8.98 -10.24
N PRO A 328 5.74 10.19 -10.54
CA PRO A 328 6.48 11.15 -11.36
C PRO A 328 7.75 11.64 -10.64
N ARG A 329 8.84 11.81 -11.39
CA ARG A 329 10.08 12.44 -10.90
C ARG A 329 9.98 13.96 -10.77
N ASN A 330 9.05 14.57 -11.52
CA ASN A 330 9.12 15.99 -11.80
C ASN A 330 8.54 16.86 -10.70
N LYS A 331 9.27 17.94 -10.46
CA LYS A 331 8.74 19.13 -9.79
C LYS A 331 7.84 19.86 -10.78
N ILE A 332 6.85 20.57 -10.27
CA ILE A 332 6.04 21.49 -11.07
C ILE A 332 6.31 22.92 -10.62
N CYS A 333 6.15 23.87 -11.54
CA CYS A 333 6.04 25.28 -11.22
C CYS A 333 4.58 25.70 -11.33
N VAL A 334 4.17 26.59 -10.44
CA VAL A 334 2.81 27.14 -10.42
C VAL A 334 2.93 28.66 -10.51
N CYS A 335 2.14 29.29 -11.37
CA CYS A 335 2.02 30.74 -11.51
C CYS A 335 0.60 31.19 -11.14
N SER A 336 0.50 32.40 -10.57
CA SER A 336 -0.78 33.02 -10.20
C SER A 336 -1.49 33.63 -11.38
#